data_AF-A0A9E7JWW3-F1
#
_entry.id   AF-A0A9E7JWW3-F1
#
_cell.length_a   1.000
_cell.length_b   1.000
_cell.length_c   1.000
_cell.angle_alpha   90.00
_cell.angle_beta   90.00
_cell.angle_gamma   90.00
#
_symmetry.space_group_name_H-M   'P 1'
#
loop_
_entity.id
_entity.type
_entity.pdbx_description
1 polymer ?
#
loop_
_entity_poly.entity_id
_entity_poly.type
_entity_poly.pdbx_seq_one_letter_code
_entity_poly.pdbx_strand_id
1 'polypeptide(L)'
;MGVRNLEELIDENHAIISLSIGSEYYVRILSFVDKDQLEPGCAILMHNKILSVVGLLQDEVDPMVSVMKVEKAPLESYADIGGLDVQIQ
;
A
#
# COMPACT_ATOMS: atom_id res chain seq x y z
N MET A 1 -8.85 -15.06 7.41
CA MET A 1 -7.60 -14.29 7.59
C MET A 1 -7.98 -12.91 8.07
N GLY A 2 -7.24 -12.33 9.00
CA GLY A 2 -7.49 -10.97 9.49
C GLY A 2 -6.51 -10.00 8.84
N VAL A 3 -6.99 -8.82 8.43
CA VAL A 3 -6.14 -7.72 7.95
C VAL A 3 -5.77 -6.84 9.14
N ARG A 4 -4.48 -6.53 9.27
CA ARG A 4 -3.90 -5.71 10.35
C ARG A 4 -2.80 -4.81 9.80
N ASN A 5 -2.44 -3.78 10.55
CA ASN A 5 -1.35 -2.90 10.17
C ASN A 5 -0.07 -3.34 10.88
N LEU A 6 1.03 -3.31 10.17
CA LEU A 6 2.35 -3.50 10.75
C LEU A 6 2.79 -2.19 11.40
N GLU A 7 3.19 -2.25 12.68
CA GLU A 7 3.62 -1.06 13.41
C GLU A 7 5.14 -0.93 13.36
N GLU A 8 5.84 -1.99 13.75
CA GLU A 8 7.30 -2.01 13.80
C GLU A 8 7.82 -3.41 13.48
N LEU A 9 8.93 -3.45 12.73
CA LEU A 9 9.68 -4.67 12.49
C LEU A 9 10.84 -4.71 13.49
N ILE A 10 10.79 -5.67 14.43
CA ILE A 10 11.80 -5.78 15.49
C ILE A 10 13.03 -6.53 14.99
N ASP A 11 12.79 -7.61 14.26
CA ASP A 11 13.83 -8.52 13.79
C ASP A 11 13.37 -9.21 12.51
N GLU A 12 14.27 -9.96 11.90
CA GLU A 12 14.05 -10.73 10.69
C GLU A 12 12.85 -11.68 10.74
N ASN A 13 12.48 -12.16 11.93
CA ASN A 13 11.42 -13.15 12.10
C ASN A 13 10.26 -12.67 12.98
N HIS A 14 10.33 -11.42 13.47
CA HIS A 14 9.39 -10.90 14.45
C HIS A 14 8.98 -9.48 14.13
N ALA A 15 7.67 -9.24 14.21
CA ALA A 15 7.08 -7.92 14.02
C ALA A 15 6.08 -7.63 15.13
N ILE A 16 5.85 -6.35 15.39
CA ILE A 16 4.77 -5.84 16.21
C ILE A 16 3.64 -5.43 15.28
N ILE A 17 2.44 -5.87 15.62
CA ILE A 17 1.23 -5.51 14.91
C ILE A 17 0.28 -4.79 15.85
N SER A 18 -0.39 -3.76 15.35
CA SER A 18 -1.51 -3.15 16.04
C SER A 18 -2.82 -3.79 15.60
N LEU A 19 -3.61 -4.23 16.58
CA LEU A 19 -5.02 -4.48 16.33
C LEU A 19 -5.76 -3.17 16.22
N SER A 20 -6.85 -3.20 15.45
CA SER A 20 -7.83 -2.12 15.34
C SER A 20 -8.40 -1.63 16.68
N ILE A 21 -8.16 -2.34 17.78
CA ILE A 21 -8.54 -1.96 19.14
C ILE A 21 -7.41 -1.29 19.94
N GLY A 22 -6.27 -0.96 19.31
CA GLY A 22 -5.11 -0.35 19.96
C GLY A 22 -4.28 -1.30 20.83
N SER A 23 -4.45 -2.62 20.67
CA SER A 23 -3.62 -3.61 21.35
C SER A 23 -2.50 -4.08 20.44
N GLU A 24 -1.28 -4.06 20.95
CA GLU A 24 -0.08 -4.48 20.23
C GLU A 24 0.23 -5.95 20.53
N TYR A 25 0.59 -6.71 19.49
CA TYR A 25 0.98 -8.11 19.64
C TYR A 25 2.33 -8.37 19.00
N TYR A 26 3.18 -9.08 19.74
CA TYR A 26 4.44 -9.60 19.25
C TYR A 26 4.22 -10.91 18.50
N VAL A 27 4.51 -10.91 17.21
CA VAL A 27 4.10 -11.98 16.30
C VAL A 27 5.24 -12.43 15.41
N ARG A 28 5.19 -13.70 15.01
CA ARG A 28 6.21 -14.27 14.11
C ARG A 28 5.81 -14.06 12.65
N ILE A 29 6.80 -13.72 11.84
CA ILE A 29 6.71 -13.67 10.37
C ILE A 29 6.96 -15.08 9.81
N LEU A 30 6.11 -15.53 8.88
CA LEU A 30 6.31 -16.78 8.18
C LEU A 30 7.37 -16.64 7.08
N SER A 31 8.17 -17.68 6.85
CA SER A 31 9.32 -17.65 5.94
C SER A 31 8.99 -17.40 4.46
N PHE A 32 7.71 -17.40 4.07
CA PHE A 32 7.33 -17.16 2.68
C PHE A 32 7.03 -15.69 2.38
N VAL A 33 7.04 -14.83 3.40
CA VAL A 33 6.81 -13.39 3.24
C VAL A 33 8.13 -12.71 2.88
N ASP A 34 8.09 -11.88 1.83
CA ASP A 34 9.22 -11.08 1.38
C ASP A 34 9.45 -9.90 2.33
N LYS A 35 10.66 -9.80 2.90
CA LYS A 35 10.98 -8.82 3.96
C LYS A 35 11.29 -7.44 3.41
N ASP A 36 11.79 -7.36 2.18
CA ASP A 36 12.11 -6.09 1.52
C ASP A 36 10.85 -5.27 1.19
N GLN A 37 9.68 -5.90 1.13
CA GLN A 37 8.39 -5.24 0.91
C GLN A 37 7.62 -4.94 2.21
N LEU A 38 8.15 -5.33 3.37
CA LEU A 38 7.52 -5.07 4.67
C LEU A 38 7.89 -3.66 5.15
N GLU A 39 7.00 -2.70 4.88
CA GLU A 39 7.12 -1.33 5.38
C GLU A 39 6.18 -1.08 6.57
N PRO A 40 6.58 -0.25 7.56
CA PRO A 40 5.70 0.20 8.62
C PRO A 40 4.46 0.90 8.06
N GLY A 41 3.29 0.60 8.60
CA GLY A 41 2.01 1.14 8.13
C GLY A 41 1.38 0.36 6.97
N CYS A 42 2.07 -0.63 6.40
CA CYS A 42 1.49 -1.48 5.36
C CYS A 42 0.45 -2.45 5.95
N ALA A 43 -0.57 -2.77 5.16
CA ALA A 43 -1.59 -3.74 5.53
C ALA A 43 -1.04 -5.16 5.36
N ILE A 44 -1.06 -5.95 6.42
CA ILE A 44 -0.61 -7.34 6.44
C ILE A 44 -1.78 -8.30 6.66
N LEU A 45 -1.67 -9.47 6.03
CA LEU A 45 -2.55 -10.60 6.21
C LEU A 45 -2.06 -11.48 7.35
N MET A 46 -2.99 -11.82 8.25
CA MET A 46 -2.69 -12.56 9.45
C MET A 46 -3.58 -13.78 9.64
N HIS A 47 -3.03 -14.82 10.26
CA HIS A 47 -3.78 -16.00 10.65
C HIS A 47 -4.51 -15.79 11.99
N ASN A 48 -5.84 -15.91 12.01
CA ASN A 48 -6.69 -15.52 13.14
C ASN A 48 -6.49 -16.39 14.41
N LYS A 49 -6.03 -17.64 14.27
CA LYS A 49 -5.85 -18.55 15.42
C LYS A 49 -4.46 -18.48 16.06
N ILE A 50 -3.43 -18.20 15.25
CA ILE A 50 -2.02 -18.32 15.66
C ILE A 50 -1.35 -16.94 15.69
N LEU A 51 -2.05 -15.90 15.21
CA LEU A 51 -1.53 -14.54 15.11
C LEU A 51 -0.15 -14.55 14.45
N SER A 52 -0.05 -15.11 13.24
CA SER A 52 1.18 -15.16 12.45
C SER A 52 1.00 -14.40 11.15
N VAL A 53 2.03 -13.68 10.72
CA VAL A 53 2.01 -12.92 9.46
C VAL A 53 2.09 -13.89 8.30
N VAL A 54 1.04 -13.89 7.48
CA VAL A 54 0.85 -14.73 6.29
C VAL A 54 1.19 -13.94 5.04
N GLY A 55 1.16 -12.62 5.03
CA GLY A 55 1.58 -11.91 3.83
C GLY A 55 1.30 -10.45 3.89
N LEU A 56 1.63 -9.78 2.80
CA LEU A 56 1.35 -8.38 2.57
C LEU A 56 0.06 -8.30 1.77
N LEU A 57 -0.83 -7.38 2.14
CA LEU A 57 -1.88 -6.91 1.26
C LEU A 57 -1.26 -5.78 0.44
N GLN A 58 -1.22 -5.94 -0.88
CA GLN A 58 -0.68 -4.90 -1.75
C GLN A 58 -1.43 -3.59 -1.54
N ASP A 59 -0.67 -2.50 -1.56
CA ASP A 59 -1.10 -1.12 -1.31
C ASP A 59 -2.52 -0.88 -1.84
N GLU A 60 -3.46 -0.60 -0.94
CA GLU A 60 -4.77 -0.10 -1.33
C GLU A 60 -4.54 1.25 -1.98
N VAL A 61 -4.41 1.27 -3.31
CA VAL A 61 -4.26 2.51 -4.07
C VAL A 61 -5.38 3.42 -3.63
N ASP A 62 -5.02 4.54 -2.99
CA ASP A 62 -6.00 5.44 -2.40
C ASP A 62 -7.04 5.79 -3.48
N PRO A 63 -8.35 5.58 -3.20
CA PRO A 63 -9.38 5.82 -4.20
C PRO A 63 -9.36 7.27 -4.70
N MET A 64 -8.87 8.22 -3.90
CA MET A 64 -8.69 9.62 -4.31
C MET A 64 -7.54 9.80 -5.31
N VAL A 65 -6.44 9.05 -5.17
CA VAL A 65 -5.33 9.03 -6.14
C VAL A 65 -5.74 8.36 -7.43
N SER A 66 -6.56 7.30 -7.36
CA SER A 66 -7.10 6.64 -8.55
C SER A 66 -7.97 7.58 -9.40
N VAL A 67 -8.70 8.51 -8.77
CA VAL A 67 -9.50 9.53 -9.49
C VAL A 67 -8.61 10.59 -10.16
N MET A 68 -7.44 10.88 -9.60
CA MET A 68 -6.50 11.84 -10.17
C MET A 68 -5.64 11.26 -11.29
N LYS A 69 -5.57 9.93 -11.43
CA LYS A 69 -4.84 9.29 -12.53
C LYS A 69 -5.59 9.53 -13.84
N VAL A 70 -4.94 10.21 -14.77
CA VAL A 70 -5.42 10.38 -16.14
C VAL A 70 -5.29 9.03 -16.87
N GLU A 71 -6.36 8.24 -16.89
CA GLU A 71 -6.36 6.92 -17.55
C GLU A 71 -6.28 7.00 -19.08
N LYS A 72 -6.69 8.11 -19.68
CA LYS A 72 -6.65 8.33 -21.12
C LYS A 72 -5.97 9.64 -21.47
N ALA A 73 -5.06 9.58 -22.43
CA ALA A 73 -4.48 10.77 -23.02
C ALA A 73 -5.62 11.71 -23.50
N PRO A 74 -5.50 13.03 -23.24
CA PRO A 74 -6.45 13.99 -23.77
C PRO A 74 -6.51 13.87 -25.30
N LEU A 75 -7.71 13.96 -25.86
CA LEU A 75 -7.96 13.78 -27.30
C LEU A 75 -7.46 14.97 -28.14
N GLU A 76 -7.23 16.12 -27.51
CA GLU A 76 -6.84 17.35 -28.19
C GLU A 76 -5.32 17.43 -28.29
N SER A 77 -4.83 17.60 -29.52
CA SER A 77 -3.42 17.88 -29.78
C SER A 77 -3.18 19.39 -29.77
N TYR A 78 -1.95 19.82 -29.50
CA TYR A 78 -1.57 21.24 -29.63
C TYR A 78 -1.85 21.83 -31.02
N ALA A 79 -1.97 20.97 -32.06
CA ALA A 79 -2.37 21.37 -33.41
C ALA A 79 -3.85 21.77 -33.53
N ASP A 80 -4.71 21.33 -32.61
CA ASP A 80 -6.15 21.65 -32.58
C ASP A 80 -6.45 22.95 -31.82
N ILE A 81 -5.46 23.51 -31.10
CA ILE A 81 -5.60 24.75 -30.32
C ILE A 81 -5.24 25.95 -31.21
N GLY A 82 -6.22 26.50 -31.91
CA GLY A 82 -6.04 27.66 -32.78
C GLY A 82 -5.85 29.00 -32.03
N GLY A 83 -4.82 29.77 -32.40
CA GLY A 83 -4.68 31.18 -32.05
C GLY A 83 -3.98 31.50 -30.71
N LEU A 84 -3.51 30.49 -29.97
CA LEU A 84 -2.76 30.63 -28.71
C LEU A 84 -1.26 30.28 -28.84
N ASP A 85 -0.67 30.48 -30.02
CA ASP A 85 0.71 30.10 -30.36
C ASP A 85 1.76 30.62 -29.34
N VAL A 86 1.56 31.82 -28.79
CA VAL A 86 2.45 32.46 -27.79
C VAL A 86 2.46 31.74 -26.44
N GLN A 87 1.40 31.02 -26.08
CA GLN A 87 1.28 30.30 -24.80
C GLN A 87 1.58 28.80 -24.95
N ILE A 88 1.63 28.30 -26.18
CA ILE A 88 1.92 26.91 -26.52
C ILE A 88 3.44 26.67 -26.66
N GLN A 89 4.22 27.72 -26.95
CA GLN A 89 5.69 27.69 -27.08
C GLN A 89 6.43 27.66 -25.74
#